data_AF-A0A271LFC2-F1
#
_entry.id   AF-A0A271LFC2-F1
#
_cell.length_a   1.000
_cell.length_b   1.000
_cell.length_c   1.000
_cell.angle_alpha   90.00
_cell.angle_beta   90.00
_cell.angle_gamma   90.00
#
_symmetry.space_group_name_H-M   'P 1'
#
loop_
_entity.id
_entity.type
_entity.pdbx_description
1 polymer ?
#
loop_
_entity_poly.entity_id
_entity_poly.type
_entity_poly.pdbx_seq_one_letter_code
_entity_poly.pdbx_strand_id
1 'polypeptide(L)'
;MPNTTVRAAAEGMPDVNRRRLLNLAGAGLALAATVASARQAPAATAPAGKEKASPALRALIKDHKAKWAYWDSVCTCCDQMKLGREPTEAEETKWHDASDGEHDALKAICRYPARTVADQVAKGRYLRKFNHWRMGELQPKQIDALLLSMAHARKAVQS
;
A
#
# COMPACT_ATOMS: atom_id res chain seq x y z
N MET A 1 49.47 -19.32 -4.30
CA MET A 1 48.76 -18.02 -4.34
C MET A 1 47.27 -18.30 -4.45
N PRO A 2 46.47 -18.14 -3.38
CA PRO A 2 45.03 -18.32 -3.49
C PRO A 2 44.35 -17.02 -3.90
N ASN A 3 43.64 -17.06 -5.02
CA ASN A 3 42.73 -16.03 -5.51
C ASN A 3 41.47 -16.01 -4.62
N THR A 4 41.26 -14.94 -3.86
CA THR A 4 40.00 -14.65 -3.18
C THR A 4 39.01 -14.04 -4.17
N THR A 5 38.03 -14.83 -4.61
CA THR A 5 36.83 -14.35 -5.29
C THR A 5 35.89 -13.71 -4.27
N VAL A 6 35.81 -12.37 -4.29
CA VAL A 6 34.80 -11.63 -3.53
C VAL A 6 33.44 -11.84 -4.22
N ARG A 7 32.61 -12.71 -3.65
CA ARG A 7 31.19 -12.86 -4.02
C ARG A 7 30.36 -12.94 -2.74
N ALA A 8 29.45 -11.98 -2.61
CA ALA A 8 28.27 -11.93 -1.74
C ALA A 8 28.21 -10.65 -0.87
N ALA A 9 27.92 -9.52 -1.52
CA ALA A 9 27.28 -8.38 -0.88
C ALA A 9 25.96 -8.12 -1.63
N ALA A 10 24.99 -9.01 -1.45
CA ALA A 10 23.64 -8.84 -1.98
C ALA A 10 22.57 -9.40 -1.02
N GLU A 11 22.87 -9.43 0.28
CA GLU A 11 21.88 -9.73 1.31
C GLU A 11 21.64 -8.47 2.14
N GLY A 12 20.41 -7.95 2.06
CA GLY A 12 19.93 -6.92 2.97
C GLY A 12 19.98 -5.48 2.44
N MET A 13 19.49 -5.19 1.23
CA MET A 13 18.97 -3.84 1.01
C MET A 13 17.64 -3.72 1.76
N PRO A 14 17.55 -2.91 2.83
CA PRO A 14 16.26 -2.63 3.47
C PRO A 14 15.35 -2.04 2.40
N ASP A 15 14.09 -2.44 2.42
CA ASP A 15 13.13 -2.03 1.42
C ASP A 15 12.85 -0.53 1.59
N VAL A 16 13.66 0.33 0.95
CA VAL A 16 13.67 1.78 1.19
C VAL A 16 12.30 2.36 0.83
N ASN A 17 11.60 2.83 1.88
CA ASN A 17 10.34 3.55 1.77
C ASN A 17 10.57 4.81 0.91
N ARG A 18 9.76 5.04 -0.13
CA ARG A 18 9.94 6.22 -1.00
C ARG A 18 9.76 7.54 -0.28
N ARG A 19 9.09 7.56 0.88
CA ARG A 19 9.05 8.75 1.76
C ARG A 19 10.42 9.05 2.40
N ARG A 20 11.27 8.03 2.62
CA ARG A 20 12.69 8.22 2.96
C ARG A 20 13.50 8.78 1.78
N LEU A 21 13.19 8.37 0.55
CA LEU A 21 13.87 8.90 -0.66
C LEU A 21 13.44 10.34 -1.00
N LEU A 22 12.18 10.69 -0.83
CA LEU A 22 11.65 12.03 -1.11
C LEU A 22 12.25 13.11 -0.21
N ASN A 23 12.67 12.78 1.02
CA ASN A 23 13.38 13.73 1.91
C ASN A 23 14.90 13.74 1.70
N LEU A 24 15.48 12.72 1.04
CA LEU A 24 16.90 12.72 0.64
C LEU A 24 17.16 13.37 -0.72
N ALA A 25 16.16 13.39 -1.61
CA ALA A 25 16.25 13.96 -2.94
C ALA A 25 15.58 15.35 -3.01
N GLY A 26 16.15 16.32 -2.30
CA GLY A 26 15.82 17.75 -2.45
C GLY A 26 16.27 18.36 -3.79
N ALA A 27 16.09 17.66 -4.91
CA ALA A 27 16.40 18.17 -6.24
C ALA A 27 15.40 17.59 -7.25
N GLY A 28 14.67 18.49 -7.93
CA GLY A 28 13.48 18.17 -8.70
C GLY A 28 13.68 17.20 -9.85
N LEU A 29 12.59 16.50 -10.19
CA LEU A 29 12.44 15.80 -11.45
C LEU A 29 10.97 15.87 -11.89
N ALA A 30 10.70 16.68 -12.90
CA ALA A 30 9.40 16.72 -13.57
C ALA A 30 9.31 15.52 -14.54
N LEU A 31 8.23 14.74 -14.45
CA LEU A 31 7.93 13.69 -15.43
C LEU A 31 6.53 13.90 -15.99
N ALA A 32 6.46 14.30 -17.26
CA ALA A 32 5.22 14.40 -18.02
C ALA A 32 4.80 12.97 -18.47
N ALA A 33 3.53 12.62 -18.25
CA ALA A 33 2.97 11.35 -18.69
C ALA A 33 1.75 11.60 -19.60
N THR A 34 1.86 11.15 -20.84
CA THR A 34 0.79 11.08 -21.85
C THR A 34 -0.19 9.95 -21.49
N VAL A 35 -1.48 10.27 -21.40
CA VAL A 35 -2.57 9.30 -21.19
C VAL A 35 -3.13 8.83 -22.53
N ALA A 36 -2.95 7.54 -22.85
CA ALA A 36 -3.70 6.87 -23.91
C ALA A 36 -5.04 6.37 -23.35
N SER A 37 -6.13 6.75 -24.02
CA SER A 37 -7.51 6.45 -23.62
C SER A 37 -7.88 5.00 -23.94
N ALA A 38 -8.12 4.17 -22.92
CA ALA A 38 -8.63 2.81 -23.08
C ALA A 38 -10.16 2.80 -23.08
N ARG A 39 -10.76 2.32 -24.18
CA ARG A 39 -12.21 2.09 -24.35
C ARG A 39 -12.76 1.15 -23.27
N GLN A 40 -13.87 1.54 -22.65
CA GLN A 40 -14.63 0.74 -21.68
C GLN A 40 -15.25 -0.49 -22.35
N ALA A 41 -14.98 -1.67 -21.79
CA ALA A 41 -15.74 -2.90 -22.08
C ALA A 41 -17.00 -2.95 -21.21
N PRO A 42 -18.12 -3.55 -21.67
CA PRO A 42 -19.38 -3.55 -20.94
C PRO A 42 -19.26 -4.38 -19.66
N ALA A 43 -19.65 -3.78 -18.53
CA ALA A 43 -19.70 -4.45 -17.25
C ALA A 43 -20.83 -5.49 -17.26
N ALA A 44 -20.48 -6.77 -17.13
CA ALA A 44 -21.46 -7.82 -16.89
C ALA A 44 -22.21 -7.51 -15.58
N THR A 45 -23.53 -7.37 -15.67
CA THR A 45 -24.44 -7.25 -14.53
C THR A 45 -24.46 -8.57 -13.76
N ALA A 46 -23.68 -8.65 -12.68
CA ALA A 46 -23.76 -9.73 -11.70
C ALA A 46 -25.00 -9.56 -10.80
N PRO A 47 -25.64 -10.66 -10.37
CA PRO A 47 -26.87 -10.60 -9.58
C PRO A 47 -26.62 -9.92 -8.23
N ALA A 48 -27.54 -9.05 -7.83
CA ALA A 48 -27.55 -8.35 -6.55
C ALA A 48 -27.88 -9.31 -5.40
N GLY A 49 -26.98 -10.25 -5.10
CA GLY A 49 -27.00 -11.01 -3.86
C GLY A 49 -26.42 -10.15 -2.73
N LYS A 50 -27.10 -10.11 -1.57
CA LYS A 50 -26.59 -9.52 -0.31
C LYS A 50 -25.44 -10.33 0.30
N GLU A 51 -24.59 -10.89 -0.54
CA GLU A 51 -23.48 -11.72 -0.10
C GLU A 51 -22.48 -10.80 0.61
N LYS A 52 -22.19 -11.12 1.87
CA LYS A 52 -21.27 -10.32 2.67
C LYS A 52 -19.85 -10.65 2.23
N ALA A 53 -18.98 -9.64 2.23
CA ALA A 53 -17.56 -9.86 2.04
C ALA A 53 -17.03 -10.92 3.01
N SER A 54 -16.08 -11.71 2.55
CA SER A 54 -15.45 -12.79 3.30
C SER A 54 -14.96 -12.30 4.67
N PRO A 55 -15.02 -13.15 5.71
CA PRO A 55 -14.46 -12.80 7.02
C PRO A 55 -12.98 -12.37 6.95
N ALA A 56 -12.19 -13.01 6.06
CA ALA A 56 -10.79 -12.71 5.85
C ALA A 56 -10.56 -11.28 5.33
N LEU A 57 -11.25 -10.86 4.26
CA LEU A 57 -11.11 -9.49 3.75
C LEU A 57 -11.58 -8.45 4.79
N ARG A 58 -12.66 -8.74 5.53
CA ARG A 58 -13.13 -7.87 6.61
C ARG A 58 -12.12 -7.72 7.73
N ALA A 59 -11.41 -8.79 8.09
CA ALA A 59 -10.33 -8.75 9.08
C ALA A 59 -9.16 -7.87 8.61
N LEU A 60 -8.71 -8.02 7.36
CA LEU A 60 -7.65 -7.19 6.79
C LEU A 60 -8.03 -5.70 6.76
N ILE A 61 -9.26 -5.37 6.38
CA ILE A 61 -9.77 -4.00 6.41
C ILE A 61 -9.81 -3.44 7.84
N LYS A 62 -10.20 -4.26 8.82
CA LYS A 62 -10.21 -3.86 10.24
C LYS A 62 -8.80 -3.60 10.74
N ASP A 63 -7.86 -4.48 10.42
CA ASP A 63 -6.45 -4.36 10.81
C ASP A 63 -5.81 -3.09 10.25
N HIS A 64 -5.96 -2.84 8.94
CA HIS A 64 -5.48 -1.59 8.34
C HIS A 64 -6.05 -0.36 9.03
N LYS A 65 -7.36 -0.33 9.33
CA LYS A 65 -7.95 0.83 10.02
C LYS A 65 -7.33 1.07 11.39
N ALA A 66 -7.03 0.00 12.13
CA ALA A 66 -6.37 0.11 13.43
C ALA A 66 -4.94 0.62 13.28
N LYS A 67 -4.18 0.09 12.30
CA LYS A 67 -2.81 0.54 12.00
C LYS A 67 -2.77 1.98 11.52
N TRP A 68 -3.71 2.39 10.66
CA TRP A 68 -3.85 3.77 10.21
C TRP A 68 -4.16 4.71 11.37
N ALA A 69 -5.09 4.36 12.26
CA ALA A 69 -5.40 5.17 13.45
C ALA A 69 -4.20 5.28 14.40
N TYR A 70 -3.42 4.21 14.56
CA TYR A 70 -2.19 4.24 15.35
C TYR A 70 -1.14 5.14 14.71
N TRP A 71 -0.87 4.98 13.42
CA TRP A 71 0.05 5.85 12.67
C TRP A 71 -0.34 7.33 12.77
N ASP A 72 -1.61 7.65 12.52
CA ASP A 72 -2.14 9.01 12.65
C ASP A 72 -1.92 9.59 14.06
N SER A 73 -2.13 8.78 15.11
CA SER A 73 -1.89 9.21 16.50
C SER A 73 -0.43 9.56 16.78
N VAL A 74 0.51 8.86 16.13
CA VAL A 74 1.95 9.09 16.33
C VAL A 74 2.54 10.11 15.35
N CYS A 75 1.80 10.58 14.33
CA CYS A 75 2.27 11.64 13.43
C CYS A 75 2.72 12.90 14.17
N THR A 76 2.15 13.17 15.35
CA THR A 76 2.53 14.33 16.18
C THR A 76 3.86 14.16 16.91
N CYS A 77 4.39 12.95 17.09
CA CYS A 77 5.65 12.74 17.80
C CYS A 77 6.89 13.10 16.97
N CYS A 78 6.74 13.35 15.67
CA CYS A 78 7.80 13.84 14.79
C CYS A 78 7.47 15.21 14.17
N ASP A 79 6.41 15.87 14.64
CA ASP A 79 6.01 17.20 14.16
C ASP A 79 6.84 18.27 14.88
N GLN A 80 7.95 18.68 14.26
CA GLN A 80 8.85 19.71 14.80
C GLN A 80 8.11 21.01 15.19
N MET A 81 7.09 21.41 14.44
CA MET A 81 6.31 22.62 14.73
C MET A 81 5.51 22.47 16.04
N LYS A 82 5.06 21.26 16.36
CA LYS A 82 4.38 20.97 17.63
C LYS A 82 5.35 20.72 18.77
N LEU A 83 6.51 20.12 18.49
CA LEU A 83 7.51 19.80 19.50
C LEU A 83 8.32 21.03 19.93
N GLY A 84 8.51 22.01 19.04
CA GLY A 84 9.42 23.14 19.25
C GLY A 84 10.90 22.72 19.33
N ARG A 85 11.20 21.47 18.93
CA ARG A 85 12.53 20.86 18.93
C ARG A 85 12.60 19.79 17.85
N GLU A 86 13.82 19.34 17.57
CA GLU A 86 14.04 18.14 16.77
C GLU A 86 13.46 16.89 17.47
N PRO A 87 12.85 15.95 16.71
CA PRO A 87 12.44 14.66 17.24
C PRO A 87 13.64 13.87 17.76
N THR A 88 13.42 13.09 18.81
CA THR A 88 14.41 12.13 19.30
C THR A 88 14.44 10.89 18.41
N GLU A 89 15.55 10.16 18.39
CA GLU A 89 15.69 8.90 17.63
C GLU A 89 14.59 7.88 17.97
N ALA A 90 14.18 7.83 19.25
CA ALA A 90 13.09 6.96 19.69
C ALA A 90 11.72 7.38 19.12
N GLU A 91 11.46 8.69 19.01
CA GLU A 91 10.24 9.23 18.39
C GLU A 91 10.22 8.96 16.88
N GLU A 92 11.36 9.14 16.20
CA GLU A 92 11.49 8.83 14.77
C GLU A 92 11.29 7.35 14.49
N THR A 93 11.92 6.49 15.29
CA THR A 93 11.78 5.03 15.17
C THR A 93 10.32 4.62 15.36
N LYS A 94 9.65 5.16 16.39
CA LYS A 94 8.23 4.90 16.63
C LYS A 94 7.34 5.33 15.47
N TRP A 95 7.60 6.51 14.89
CA TRP A 95 6.86 6.99 13.73
C TRP A 95 7.09 6.11 12.50
N HIS A 96 8.34 5.71 12.25
CA HIS A 96 8.70 4.80 11.16
C HIS A 96 8.04 3.44 11.30
N ASP A 97 8.12 2.81 12.46
CA ASP A 97 7.50 1.50 12.73
C ASP A 97 5.98 1.55 12.54
N ALA A 98 5.33 2.63 12.98
CA ALA A 98 3.90 2.82 12.79
C ALA A 98 3.54 3.03 11.31
N SER A 99 4.33 3.82 10.58
CA SER A 99 4.16 4.05 9.14
C SER A 99 4.34 2.76 8.35
N ASP A 100 5.37 1.96 8.65
CA ASP A 100 5.64 0.72 7.95
C ASP A 100 4.57 -0.34 8.27
N GLY A 101 4.12 -0.40 9.54
CA GLY A 101 3.01 -1.26 9.95
C GLY A 101 1.67 -0.94 9.27
N GLU A 102 1.36 0.34 9.05
CA GLU A 102 0.20 0.75 8.23
C GLU A 102 0.38 0.35 6.77
N HIS A 103 1.57 0.58 6.22
CA HIS A 103 1.88 0.29 4.84
C HIS A 103 1.73 -1.21 4.50
N ASP A 104 2.24 -2.07 5.38
CA ASP A 104 2.15 -3.52 5.24
C ASP A 104 0.71 -4.02 5.34
N ALA A 105 -0.10 -3.44 6.23
CA ALA A 105 -1.52 -3.76 6.31
C ALA A 105 -2.26 -3.37 5.02
N LEU A 106 -1.91 -2.23 4.40
CA LEU A 106 -2.54 -1.81 3.14
C LEU A 106 -2.15 -2.72 1.99
N LYS A 107 -0.87 -3.09 1.95
CA LYS A 107 -0.32 -4.05 1.00
C LYS A 107 -1.01 -5.40 1.12
N ALA A 108 -1.34 -5.86 2.32
CA ALA A 108 -2.09 -7.10 2.54
C ALA A 108 -3.50 -7.05 1.92
N ILE A 109 -4.20 -5.92 2.06
CA ILE A 109 -5.49 -5.70 1.37
C ILE A 109 -5.29 -5.71 -0.14
N CYS A 110 -4.28 -5.02 -0.66
CA CYS A 110 -3.97 -5.01 -2.10
C CYS A 110 -3.66 -6.41 -2.63
N ARG A 111 -2.95 -7.26 -1.88
CA ARG A 111 -2.65 -8.65 -2.26
C ARG A 111 -3.82 -9.61 -2.16
N TYR A 112 -4.86 -9.28 -1.37
CA TYR A 112 -5.98 -10.19 -1.14
C TYR A 112 -6.70 -10.56 -2.46
N PRO A 113 -6.79 -11.86 -2.82
CA PRO A 113 -7.43 -12.30 -4.06
C PRO A 113 -8.96 -12.28 -3.90
N ALA A 114 -9.59 -11.17 -4.27
CA ALA A 114 -11.05 -11.01 -4.23
C ALA A 114 -11.73 -11.82 -5.34
N ARG A 115 -12.04 -13.10 -5.05
CA ARG A 115 -12.64 -14.05 -6.01
C ARG A 115 -14.14 -13.89 -6.15
N THR A 116 -14.83 -13.45 -5.09
CA THR A 116 -16.27 -13.23 -5.09
C THR A 116 -16.61 -11.80 -5.49
N VAL A 117 -17.80 -11.58 -6.07
CA VAL A 117 -18.29 -10.23 -6.39
C VAL A 117 -18.39 -9.37 -5.12
N ALA A 118 -18.84 -9.96 -4.00
CA ALA A 118 -18.92 -9.28 -2.72
C ALA A 118 -17.55 -8.79 -2.22
N ASP A 119 -16.50 -9.61 -2.33
CA ASP A 119 -15.14 -9.22 -1.97
C ASP A 119 -14.60 -8.14 -2.92
N GLN A 120 -14.86 -8.24 -4.22
CA GLN A 120 -14.43 -7.24 -5.20
C GLN A 120 -15.05 -5.88 -4.90
N VAL A 121 -16.36 -5.85 -4.63
CA VAL A 121 -17.08 -4.62 -4.27
C VAL A 121 -16.55 -4.06 -2.95
N ALA A 122 -16.34 -4.90 -1.92
CA ALA A 122 -15.84 -4.44 -0.63
C ALA A 122 -14.41 -3.88 -0.71
N LYS A 123 -13.51 -4.61 -1.40
CA LYS A 123 -12.13 -4.18 -1.64
C LYS A 123 -12.09 -2.88 -2.46
N GLY A 124 -12.86 -2.79 -3.55
CA GLY A 124 -12.95 -1.59 -4.38
C GLY A 124 -13.49 -0.37 -3.62
N ARG A 125 -14.57 -0.54 -2.84
CA ARG A 125 -15.11 0.54 -1.98
C ARG A 125 -14.10 1.02 -0.95
N TYR A 126 -13.28 0.11 -0.41
CA TYR A 126 -12.25 0.47 0.55
C TYR A 126 -11.11 1.25 -0.12
N LEU A 127 -10.54 0.69 -1.19
CA LEU A 127 -9.39 1.27 -1.90
C LEU A 127 -9.72 2.59 -2.61
N ARG A 128 -10.99 2.82 -2.99
CA ARG A 128 -11.44 4.12 -3.55
C ARG A 128 -11.15 5.31 -2.63
N LYS A 129 -11.03 5.10 -1.32
CA LYS A 129 -10.69 6.16 -0.35
C LYS A 129 -9.29 6.74 -0.56
N PHE A 130 -8.41 6.01 -1.24
CA PHE A 130 -7.04 6.41 -1.54
C PHE A 130 -6.89 7.12 -2.90
N ASN A 131 -7.99 7.28 -3.67
CA ASN A 131 -7.97 7.98 -4.96
C ASN A 131 -8.35 9.48 -4.85
N HIS A 132 -8.89 9.91 -3.71
CA HIS A 132 -9.36 11.29 -3.50
C HIS A 132 -8.67 11.95 -2.31
N TRP A 133 -7.39 11.65 -2.08
CA TRP A 133 -6.56 12.22 -1.01
C TRP A 133 -7.05 12.02 0.42
N ARG A 134 -8.17 11.30 0.64
CA ARG A 134 -8.78 11.13 1.96
C ARG A 134 -7.93 10.30 2.92
N MET A 135 -7.13 9.36 2.40
CA MET A 135 -6.24 8.50 3.17
C MET A 135 -4.82 8.45 2.58
N GLY A 136 -4.49 9.36 1.65
CA GLY A 136 -3.27 9.32 0.84
C GLY A 136 -3.43 8.52 -0.46
N GLU A 137 -2.36 8.41 -1.25
CA GLU A 137 -2.32 7.68 -2.52
C GLU A 137 -1.73 6.27 -2.36
N LEU A 138 -2.14 5.35 -3.24
CA LEU A 138 -1.52 4.03 -3.32
C LEU A 138 -0.11 4.14 -3.90
N GLN A 139 0.87 3.57 -3.20
CA GLN A 139 2.24 3.50 -3.71
C GLN A 139 2.36 2.44 -4.82
N PRO A 140 3.35 2.54 -5.72
CA PRO A 140 3.45 1.61 -6.85
C PRO A 140 3.54 0.13 -6.47
N LYS A 141 4.22 -0.23 -5.38
CA LYS A 141 4.22 -1.62 -4.88
C LYS A 141 2.83 -2.12 -4.48
N GLN A 142 1.98 -1.24 -3.96
CA GLN A 142 0.60 -1.55 -3.58
C GLN A 142 -0.29 -1.64 -4.83
N ILE A 143 -0.03 -0.83 -5.85
CA ILE A 143 -0.66 -0.93 -7.17
C ILE A 143 -0.28 -2.27 -7.82
N ASP A 144 1.01 -2.64 -7.86
CA ASP A 144 1.47 -3.91 -8.40
C ASP A 144 0.82 -5.10 -7.70
N ALA A 145 0.80 -5.06 -6.35
CA ALA A 145 0.10 -6.06 -5.55
C ALA A 145 -1.40 -6.15 -5.88
N LEU A 146 -2.05 -5.01 -6.10
CA LEU A 146 -3.45 -4.94 -6.49
C LEU A 146 -3.66 -5.57 -7.87
N LEU A 147 -2.88 -5.19 -8.88
CA LEU A 147 -2.98 -5.72 -10.24
C LEU A 147 -2.74 -7.23 -10.28
N LEU A 148 -1.73 -7.73 -9.56
CA LEU A 148 -1.47 -9.16 -9.43
C LEU A 148 -2.66 -9.89 -8.79
N SER A 149 -3.23 -9.34 -7.71
CA SER A 149 -4.39 -9.96 -7.05
C SER A 149 -5.62 -10.08 -7.96
N MET A 150 -5.82 -9.10 -8.85
CA MET A 150 -6.91 -9.09 -9.82
C MET A 150 -6.68 -10.11 -10.94
N ALA A 151 -5.45 -10.25 -11.42
CA ALA A 151 -5.08 -11.25 -12.41
C ALA A 151 -5.31 -12.69 -11.88
N HIS A 152 -4.95 -12.94 -10.61
CA HIS A 152 -5.18 -14.24 -9.98
C HIS A 152 -6.66 -14.53 -9.72
N ALA A 153 -7.46 -13.52 -9.34
CA ALA A 153 -8.90 -13.68 -9.18
C ALA A 153 -9.59 -14.08 -10.49
N ARG A 154 -9.15 -13.52 -11.63
CA ARG A 154 -9.70 -13.84 -12.95
C ARG A 154 -9.42 -15.27 -13.39
N LYS A 155 -8.21 -15.79 -13.15
CA LYS A 155 -7.85 -17.19 -13.48
C LYS A 155 -8.75 -18.20 -12.78
N ALA A 156 -9.16 -17.94 -11.54
CA ALA A 156 -10.01 -18.85 -10.77
C ALA A 156 -11.49 -18.85 -11.18
N VAL A 157 -11.94 -17.87 -11.97
CA VAL A 157 -13.33 -17.79 -12.46
C VAL A 157 -13.48 -18.45 -13.85
N GLN A 158 -12.37 -18.67 -14.56
CA GLN A 158 -12.35 -19.24 -15.91
C GLN A 158 -11.98 -20.73 -15.97
N SER A 159 -11.59 -21.32 -14.83
CA SER A 159 -11.29 -22.73 -14.62
C SER A 159 -12.47 -23.47 -14.00
#